data_AF-T1AAH7-F1
#
_entry.id   AF-T1AAH7-F1
#
_cell.length_a   1.000
_cell.length_b   1.000
_cell.length_c   1.000
_cell.angle_alpha   90.00
_cell.angle_beta   90.00
_cell.angle_gamma   90.00
#
_symmetry.space_group_name_H-M   'P 1'
#
loop_
_entity.id
_entity.type
_entity.pdbx_description
1 polymer ?
#
loop_
_entity_poly.entity_id
_entity_poly.type
_entity_poly.pdbx_seq_one_letter_code
_entity_poly.pdbx_strand_id
1 'polypeptide(L)'
;MDDIKCDLMVFHTTTTNDNNCSGEEDVASISNGISAALLSSKSADNMAKIRKVNASKYSISIFRFGDFGFGAILPEREPFDDISLPEGKKVMESVIESGASDFAVIDAQSNFTPGVVELIDCSLLIRPFEREFHRMEPKYPIMAGYARGSYNTESLGQMGIQVLAFRQETETSIIILTDSNNITRELMDKLRGRLSDLSKNVEIYTTDNHVVNGSTLDMNPLGQRDDLEKLTEKIRSIVEICISSIRECSAKMGSADVKVKMGSEESYQELLDTVFTSVKISKKLAAIIIPAACLIPLIITYLIFP
;
A
#
# COMPACT_ATOMS: atom_id res chain seq x y z
N MET A 1 14.63 -22.89 5.90
CA MET A 1 13.48 -22.00 6.06
C MET A 1 12.30 -22.90 6.33
N ASP A 2 11.88 -23.02 7.58
CA ASP A 2 10.49 -23.40 7.81
C ASP A 2 9.68 -22.21 7.32
N ASP A 3 9.04 -22.34 6.16
CA ASP A 3 8.08 -21.33 5.70
C ASP A 3 7.17 -20.98 6.86
N ILE A 4 6.92 -19.69 7.06
CA ILE A 4 5.86 -19.25 7.96
C ILE A 4 4.56 -19.76 7.33
N LYS A 5 4.13 -20.97 7.72
CA LYS A 5 2.90 -21.63 7.25
C LYS A 5 1.70 -20.93 7.90
N CYS A 6 1.52 -19.66 7.60
CA CYS A 6 0.41 -18.87 8.09
C CYS A 6 -0.24 -18.08 6.96
N ASP A 7 -1.49 -17.75 7.19
CA ASP A 7 -2.16 -16.66 6.50
C ASP A 7 -1.36 -15.36 6.73
N LEU A 8 -0.88 -14.73 5.65
CA LEU A 8 0.05 -13.59 5.71
C LEU A 8 -0.54 -12.40 4.95
N MET A 9 -0.58 -11.23 5.56
CA MET A 9 -0.91 -9.95 4.90
C MET A 9 0.33 -9.07 4.89
N VAL A 10 0.68 -8.53 3.72
CA VAL A 10 1.84 -7.64 3.55
C VAL A 10 1.31 -6.29 3.05
N PHE A 11 1.32 -5.29 3.93
CA PHE A 11 0.84 -3.95 3.60
C PHE A 11 1.94 -3.14 2.92
N HIS A 12 1.57 -2.19 2.05
CA HIS A 12 2.50 -1.15 1.65
C HIS A 12 2.91 -0.32 2.88
N THR A 13 4.20 -0.02 2.98
CA THR A 13 4.76 0.74 4.09
C THR A 13 5.07 2.16 3.65
N THR A 14 5.45 3.03 4.59
CA THR A 14 5.98 4.36 4.24
C THR A 14 7.35 4.19 3.57
N THR A 15 7.34 3.96 2.27
CA THR A 15 8.50 3.74 1.41
C THR A 15 8.16 4.29 0.04
N THR A 16 9.19 4.71 -0.69
CA THR A 16 9.10 5.11 -2.09
C THR A 16 9.78 4.06 -2.96
N ASN A 17 9.64 4.19 -4.28
CA ASN A 17 10.33 3.35 -5.27
C ASN A 17 11.86 3.20 -5.05
N ASP A 18 12.50 4.22 -4.48
CA ASP A 18 13.94 4.20 -4.13
C ASP A 18 14.30 3.18 -3.03
N ASN A 19 13.32 2.70 -2.25
CA ASN A 19 13.53 1.76 -1.15
C ASN A 19 13.36 0.29 -1.55
N ASN A 20 13.22 0.01 -2.85
CA ASN A 20 13.11 -1.36 -3.34
C ASN A 20 14.39 -2.16 -3.06
N CYS A 21 14.22 -3.34 -2.45
CA CYS A 21 15.31 -4.26 -2.15
C CYS A 21 15.85 -4.90 -3.44
N SER A 22 17.16 -5.15 -3.48
CA SER A 22 17.87 -5.48 -4.71
C SER A 22 17.91 -6.97 -5.06
N GLY A 23 17.66 -7.89 -4.12
CA GLY A 23 17.72 -9.33 -4.43
C GLY A 23 17.31 -10.31 -3.32
N GLU A 24 17.46 -11.62 -3.62
CA GLU A 24 17.02 -12.73 -2.77
C GLU A 24 17.69 -12.76 -1.37
N GLU A 25 18.94 -12.30 -1.26
CA GLU A 25 19.65 -12.17 0.02
C GLU A 25 18.94 -11.20 0.98
N ASP A 26 18.39 -10.11 0.43
CA ASP A 26 17.66 -9.11 1.21
C ASP A 26 16.33 -9.71 1.70
N VAL A 27 15.62 -10.45 0.83
CA VAL A 27 14.39 -11.17 1.19
C VAL A 27 14.63 -12.18 2.31
N ALA A 28 15.71 -12.96 2.24
CA ALA A 28 16.08 -13.91 3.29
C ALA A 28 16.41 -13.20 4.61
N SER A 29 17.10 -12.07 4.54
CA SER A 29 17.44 -11.25 5.71
C SER A 29 16.19 -10.68 6.37
N ILE A 30 15.23 -10.17 5.59
CA ILE A 30 13.94 -9.68 6.07
C ILE A 30 13.15 -10.82 6.73
N SER A 31 13.04 -11.98 6.07
CA SER A 31 12.35 -13.15 6.60
C SER A 31 12.91 -13.61 7.95
N ASN A 32 14.24 -13.62 8.08
CA ASN A 32 14.92 -13.93 9.35
C ASN A 32 14.63 -12.86 10.41
N GLY A 33 14.62 -11.58 10.05
CA GLY A 33 14.26 -10.47 10.95
C GLY A 33 12.83 -10.61 11.48
N ILE A 34 11.86 -10.86 10.60
CA ILE A 34 10.46 -11.11 10.98
C ILE A 34 10.36 -12.29 11.94
N SER A 35 11.03 -13.41 11.62
CA SER A 35 11.01 -14.62 12.45
C SER A 35 11.59 -14.35 13.84
N ALA A 36 12.70 -13.61 13.93
CA ALA A 36 13.32 -13.23 15.19
C ALA A 36 12.42 -12.30 16.02
N ALA A 37 11.84 -11.27 15.38
CA ALA A 37 10.94 -10.32 16.03
C ALA A 37 9.70 -11.01 16.62
N LEU A 38 9.11 -11.96 15.89
CA LEU A 38 7.97 -12.76 16.35
C LEU A 38 8.31 -13.59 17.59
N LEU A 39 9.52 -14.14 17.69
CA LEU A 39 9.94 -14.93 18.85
C LEU A 39 10.11 -14.08 20.13
N SER A 40 10.54 -12.83 20.00
CA SER A 40 10.74 -11.90 21.12
C SER A 40 9.52 -11.04 21.47
N SER A 41 8.43 -11.15 20.69
CA SER A 41 7.25 -10.29 20.79
C SER A 41 6.44 -10.51 22.08
N LYS A 42 5.90 -9.41 22.61
CA LYS A 42 4.93 -9.46 23.71
C LYS A 42 3.53 -9.75 23.16
N SER A 43 2.74 -10.47 23.96
CA SER A 43 1.35 -10.78 23.64
C SER A 43 0.39 -9.80 24.31
N ALA A 44 -0.69 -9.47 23.63
CA ALA A 44 -1.85 -8.78 24.18
C ALA A 44 -3.10 -9.61 23.91
N ASP A 45 -3.99 -9.67 24.90
CA ASP A 45 -5.29 -10.36 24.78
C ASP A 45 -6.45 -9.38 24.56
N ASN A 46 -6.18 -8.08 24.68
CA ASN A 46 -7.16 -7.01 24.54
C ASN A 46 -6.78 -5.98 23.46
N MET A 47 -7.78 -5.49 22.75
CA MET A 47 -7.68 -4.38 21.81
C MET A 47 -8.61 -3.23 22.20
N ALA A 48 -8.30 -2.04 21.67
CA ALA A 48 -9.18 -0.90 21.74
C ALA A 48 -10.17 -0.90 20.57
N LYS A 49 -11.24 -0.09 20.68
CA LYS A 49 -12.07 0.20 19.51
C LYS A 49 -11.25 0.88 18.43
N ILE A 50 -11.37 0.38 17.21
CA ILE A 50 -10.66 0.96 16.05
C ILE A 50 -11.13 2.40 15.84
N ARG A 51 -10.18 3.27 15.53
CA ARG A 51 -10.43 4.70 15.35
C ARG A 51 -10.03 5.10 13.94
N LYS A 52 -10.95 5.73 13.22
CA LYS A 52 -10.67 6.50 12.01
C LYS A 52 -11.00 7.96 12.30
N VAL A 53 -10.05 8.86 12.09
CA VAL A 53 -10.24 10.30 12.35
C VAL A 53 -9.69 11.15 11.22
N ASN A 54 -10.27 12.33 11.05
CA ASN A 54 -9.70 13.35 10.18
C ASN A 54 -8.52 14.02 10.90
N ALA A 55 -7.36 14.04 10.26
CA ALA A 55 -6.13 14.64 10.76
C ALA A 55 -5.65 15.68 9.74
N SER A 56 -5.97 16.96 9.98
CA SER A 56 -5.72 18.04 9.03
C SER A 56 -6.41 17.78 7.68
N LYS A 57 -5.65 17.74 6.59
CA LYS A 57 -6.13 17.44 5.23
C LYS A 57 -6.21 15.94 4.90
N TYR A 58 -5.73 15.07 5.79
CA TYR A 58 -5.75 13.61 5.59
C TYR A 58 -6.70 12.92 6.56
N SER A 59 -6.90 11.61 6.35
CA SER A 59 -7.53 10.72 7.32
C SER A 59 -6.47 9.76 7.87
N ILE A 60 -6.60 9.38 9.15
CA ILE A 60 -5.78 8.33 9.74
C ILE A 60 -6.66 7.26 10.36
N SER A 61 -6.19 6.01 10.33
CA SER A 61 -6.79 4.89 11.06
C SER A 61 -5.78 4.34 12.06
N ILE A 62 -6.25 3.91 13.24
CA ILE A 62 -5.38 3.40 14.31
C ILE A 62 -6.01 2.17 14.94
N PHE A 63 -5.16 1.17 15.14
CA PHE A 63 -5.42 -0.13 15.73
C PHE A 63 -4.49 -0.29 16.93
N ARG A 64 -5.05 -0.48 18.12
CA ARG A 64 -4.25 -0.62 19.36
C ARG A 64 -4.59 -1.94 20.06
N PHE A 65 -3.55 -2.69 20.40
CA PHE A 65 -3.59 -3.97 21.11
C PHE A 65 -2.70 -3.85 22.34
N GLY A 66 -3.28 -3.83 23.54
CA GLY A 66 -2.53 -3.50 24.76
C GLY A 66 -1.75 -2.19 24.64
N ASP A 67 -0.43 -2.26 24.72
CA ASP A 67 0.49 -1.12 24.61
C ASP A 67 1.18 -0.98 23.23
N PHE A 68 0.81 -1.78 22.23
CA PHE A 68 1.34 -1.67 20.86
C PHE A 68 0.21 -1.51 19.83
N GLY A 69 0.56 -1.29 18.57
CA GLY A 69 -0.43 -1.15 17.52
C GLY A 69 0.13 -0.80 16.16
N PHE A 70 -0.76 -0.49 15.24
CA PHE A 70 -0.39 0.09 13.96
C PHE A 70 -1.40 1.16 13.58
N GLY A 71 -1.02 2.02 12.65
CA GLY A 71 -1.92 2.97 12.05
C GLY A 71 -1.64 3.15 10.57
N ALA A 72 -2.59 3.72 9.86
CA ALA A 72 -2.46 4.00 8.44
C ALA A 72 -2.80 5.45 8.12
N ILE A 73 -2.08 6.03 7.17
CA ILE A 73 -2.38 7.33 6.59
C ILE A 73 -3.17 7.09 5.30
N LEU A 74 -4.33 7.73 5.18
CA LEU A 74 -5.32 7.42 4.16
C LEU A 74 -5.45 8.60 3.17
N PRO A 75 -5.29 8.38 1.85
CA PRO A 75 -5.39 9.42 0.81
C PRO A 75 -6.84 9.80 0.43
N GLU A 76 -7.81 9.60 1.33
CA GLU A 76 -9.25 9.75 1.03
C GLU A 76 -9.72 11.20 0.87
N ARG A 77 -9.06 12.13 1.56
CA ARG A 77 -9.43 13.54 1.63
C ARG A 77 -8.59 14.36 0.67
N GLU A 78 -7.29 14.33 0.90
CA GLU A 78 -6.26 14.87 0.02
C GLU A 78 -5.50 13.67 -0.56
N PRO A 79 -5.48 13.48 -1.89
CA PRO A 79 -4.76 12.39 -2.50
C PRO A 79 -3.25 12.66 -2.47
N PHE A 80 -2.47 11.59 -2.33
CA PHE A 80 -1.01 11.57 -2.40
C PHE A 80 -0.60 10.22 -3.01
N ASP A 81 0.64 10.12 -3.47
CA ASP A 81 1.22 8.87 -3.98
C ASP A 81 1.80 8.07 -2.81
N ASP A 82 3.12 7.90 -2.75
CA ASP A 82 3.81 7.26 -1.63
C ASP A 82 4.04 8.19 -0.43
N ILE A 83 4.32 7.61 0.73
CA ILE A 83 4.85 8.32 1.90
C ILE A 83 6.32 7.99 2.06
N SER A 84 7.18 9.02 2.04
CA SER A 84 8.62 8.81 2.20
C SER A 84 8.99 8.13 3.53
N LEU A 85 10.00 7.28 3.48
CA LEU A 85 10.47 6.51 4.64
C LEU A 85 10.85 7.38 5.86
N PRO A 86 11.57 8.52 5.71
CA PRO A 86 11.88 9.38 6.84
C PRO A 86 10.63 9.95 7.52
N GLU A 87 9.58 10.27 6.76
CA GLU A 87 8.35 10.85 7.31
C GLU A 87 7.50 9.81 8.06
N GLY A 88 7.39 8.60 7.51
CA GLY A 88 6.75 7.50 8.23
C GLY A 88 7.45 7.12 9.52
N LYS A 89 8.80 7.11 9.50
CA LYS A 89 9.61 6.87 10.71
C LYS A 89 9.37 7.92 11.79
N LYS A 90 9.29 9.21 11.43
CA LYS A 90 8.99 10.29 12.40
C LYS A 90 7.66 10.05 13.12
N VAL A 91 6.63 9.62 12.39
CA VAL A 91 5.32 9.30 12.98
C VAL A 91 5.42 8.08 13.89
N MET A 92 6.07 7.02 13.42
CA MET A 92 6.28 5.78 14.17
C MET A 92 7.02 6.02 15.49
N GLU A 93 8.18 6.68 15.42
CA GLU A 93 9.04 7.00 16.57
C GLU A 93 8.30 7.87 17.58
N SER A 94 7.57 8.89 17.13
CA SER A 94 6.78 9.74 18.02
C SER A 94 5.70 8.97 18.80
N VAL A 95 5.00 8.03 18.15
CA VAL A 95 3.99 7.22 18.85
C VAL A 95 4.64 6.31 19.89
N ILE A 96 5.79 5.72 19.57
CA ILE A 96 6.59 4.90 20.50
C ILE A 96 7.06 5.75 21.69
N GLU A 97 7.65 6.91 21.44
CA GLU A 97 8.08 7.87 22.47
C GLU A 97 6.92 8.36 23.35
N SER A 98 5.70 8.43 22.78
CA SER A 98 4.49 8.82 23.51
C SER A 98 3.89 7.71 24.38
N GLY A 99 4.41 6.48 24.29
CA GLY A 99 4.07 5.37 25.20
C GLY A 99 3.68 4.05 24.53
N ALA A 100 3.80 3.91 23.21
CA ALA A 100 3.67 2.60 22.58
C ALA A 100 4.92 1.75 22.80
N SER A 101 4.76 0.45 23.08
CA SER A 101 5.89 -0.48 23.18
C SER A 101 6.46 -0.86 21.80
N ASP A 102 5.61 -0.84 20.78
CA ASP A 102 5.93 -1.02 19.37
C ASP A 102 4.82 -0.38 18.52
N PHE A 103 5.16 0.18 17.36
CA PHE A 103 4.18 0.79 16.47
C PHE A 103 4.62 0.68 15.00
N ALA A 104 3.67 0.53 14.08
CA ALA A 104 3.92 0.51 12.65
C ALA A 104 3.01 1.51 11.92
N VAL A 105 3.52 2.10 10.85
CA VAL A 105 2.78 3.05 10.01
C VAL A 105 2.63 2.44 8.61
N ILE A 106 1.39 2.36 8.16
CA ILE A 106 0.98 1.85 6.85
C ILE A 106 0.73 3.05 5.94
N ASP A 107 1.30 3.00 4.75
CA ASP A 107 0.82 3.80 3.63
C ASP A 107 -0.33 3.03 2.97
N ALA A 108 -1.51 3.63 2.97
CA ALA A 108 -2.69 2.91 2.56
C ALA A 108 -2.76 2.61 1.07
N GLN A 109 -2.09 3.43 0.23
CA GLN A 109 -2.09 3.30 -1.23
C GLN A 109 -3.49 3.06 -1.82
N SER A 110 -4.50 3.72 -1.25
CA SER A 110 -5.90 3.41 -1.50
C SER A 110 -6.70 4.58 -2.06
N ASN A 111 -6.18 5.32 -3.03
CA ASN A 111 -6.97 6.31 -3.76
C ASN A 111 -6.26 6.75 -5.06
N PHE A 112 -6.29 5.89 -6.07
CA PHE A 112 -5.58 6.15 -7.31
C PHE A 112 -6.01 7.48 -7.94
N THR A 113 -5.06 8.42 -8.03
CA THR A 113 -5.24 9.73 -8.64
C THR A 113 -4.02 10.04 -9.51
N PRO A 114 -4.15 10.12 -10.84
CA PRO A 114 -2.99 10.35 -11.71
C PRO A 114 -2.27 11.68 -11.41
N GLY A 115 -0.94 11.64 -11.33
CA GLY A 115 -0.09 12.83 -11.22
C GLY A 115 -0.07 13.50 -9.84
N VAL A 116 -0.48 12.78 -8.80
CA VAL A 116 -0.28 13.23 -7.42
C VAL A 116 1.17 13.03 -7.00
N VAL A 117 1.60 13.79 -6.00
CA VAL A 117 2.98 13.79 -5.51
C VAL A 117 3.09 12.97 -4.24
N GLU A 118 4.31 12.52 -3.96
CA GLU A 118 4.68 11.88 -2.70
C GLU A 118 4.43 12.80 -1.49
N LEU A 119 4.05 12.21 -0.37
CA LEU A 119 3.90 12.89 0.90
C LEU A 119 5.25 12.97 1.62
N ILE A 120 5.87 14.14 1.53
CA ILE A 120 7.20 14.44 2.09
C ILE A 120 7.16 15.24 3.41
N ASP A 121 5.97 15.50 3.98
CA ASP A 121 5.82 16.16 5.29
C ASP A 121 4.62 15.59 6.05
N CYS A 122 4.90 14.74 7.04
CA CYS A 122 3.92 14.16 7.94
C CYS A 122 3.84 14.88 9.30
N SER A 123 4.48 16.04 9.47
CA SER A 123 4.54 16.75 10.76
C SER A 123 3.16 17.04 11.37
N LEU A 124 2.16 17.33 10.52
CA LEU A 124 0.77 17.59 10.92
C LEU A 124 0.02 16.33 11.38
N LEU A 125 0.55 15.14 11.11
CA LEU A 125 -0.05 13.84 11.46
C LEU A 125 0.47 13.29 12.79
N ILE A 126 1.68 13.71 13.20
CA ILE A 126 2.35 13.27 14.44
C ILE A 126 1.43 13.43 15.66
N ARG A 127 0.99 14.66 15.96
CA ARG A 127 0.12 14.93 17.13
C ARG A 127 -1.22 14.16 17.08
N PRO A 128 -1.93 14.09 15.93
CA PRO A 128 -3.08 13.22 15.79
C PRO A 128 -2.82 11.75 16.14
N PHE A 129 -1.72 11.15 15.66
CA PHE A 129 -1.38 9.76 15.99
C PHE A 129 -1.12 9.56 17.48
N GLU A 130 -0.27 10.37 18.10
CA GLU A 130 0.01 10.33 19.55
C GLU A 130 -1.29 10.44 20.36
N ARG A 131 -2.12 11.44 20.03
CA ARG A 131 -3.35 11.76 20.76
C ARG A 131 -4.34 10.61 20.70
N GLU A 132 -4.60 10.08 19.51
CA GLU A 132 -5.57 9.01 19.34
C GLU A 132 -5.05 7.70 19.95
N PHE A 133 -3.78 7.35 19.77
CA PHE A 133 -3.18 6.18 20.42
C PHE A 133 -3.35 6.26 21.94
N HIS A 134 -3.04 7.39 22.56
CA HIS A 134 -3.17 7.59 24.01
C HIS A 134 -4.61 7.48 24.50
N ARG A 135 -5.59 7.99 23.74
CA ARG A 135 -7.03 7.97 24.10
C ARG A 135 -7.68 6.61 23.94
N MET A 136 -7.07 5.70 23.17
CA MET A 136 -7.62 4.37 22.92
C MET A 136 -7.40 3.47 24.14
N GLU A 137 -8.50 2.98 24.73
CA GLU A 137 -8.45 2.03 25.85
C GLU A 137 -8.53 0.58 25.36
N PRO A 138 -7.48 -0.24 25.51
CA PRO A 138 -7.46 -1.63 25.07
C PRO A 138 -8.17 -2.55 26.07
N LYS A 139 -9.50 -2.53 26.09
CA LYS A 139 -10.31 -3.25 27.09
C LYS A 139 -11.21 -4.37 26.52
N TYR A 140 -11.19 -4.57 25.21
CA TYR A 140 -12.04 -5.56 24.55
C TYR A 140 -11.21 -6.80 24.21
N PRO A 141 -11.68 -8.02 24.52
CA PRO A 141 -11.02 -9.25 24.07
C PRO A 141 -10.82 -9.21 22.54
N ILE A 142 -9.69 -9.73 22.06
CA ILE A 142 -9.40 -9.73 20.64
C ILE A 142 -10.16 -10.87 19.97
N MET A 143 -11.22 -10.50 19.26
CA MET A 143 -12.00 -11.40 18.41
C MET A 143 -11.65 -11.09 16.96
N ALA A 144 -10.90 -11.98 16.29
CA ALA A 144 -10.46 -11.77 14.91
C ALA A 144 -10.83 -12.95 14.00
N GLY A 145 -11.17 -12.63 12.76
CA GLY A 145 -11.39 -13.58 11.67
C GLY A 145 -10.53 -13.20 10.48
N TYR A 146 -10.14 -14.20 9.70
CA TYR A 146 -9.37 -14.02 8.47
C TYR A 146 -10.03 -14.80 7.33
N ALA A 147 -9.96 -14.25 6.12
CA ALA A 147 -10.24 -14.98 4.90
C ALA A 147 -9.37 -14.44 3.75
N ARG A 148 -9.07 -15.32 2.80
CA ARG A 148 -8.44 -14.97 1.53
C ARG A 148 -9.25 -15.55 0.38
N GLY A 149 -9.31 -14.83 -0.72
CA GLY A 149 -9.88 -15.30 -1.97
C GLY A 149 -9.22 -14.62 -3.15
N SER A 150 -9.47 -15.14 -4.35
CA SER A 150 -9.02 -14.52 -5.59
C SER A 150 -10.22 -14.23 -6.49
N TYR A 151 -10.02 -13.28 -7.40
CA TYR A 151 -10.92 -12.99 -8.51
C TYR A 151 -10.07 -12.95 -9.78
N ASN A 152 -10.55 -13.57 -10.87
CA ASN A 152 -9.79 -13.61 -12.11
C ASN A 152 -9.90 -12.27 -12.83
N THR A 153 -8.91 -11.41 -12.62
CA THR A 153 -8.72 -10.15 -13.33
C THR A 153 -7.24 -9.83 -13.44
N GLU A 154 -6.88 -9.02 -14.44
CA GLU A 154 -5.51 -8.57 -14.71
C GLU A 154 -5.00 -7.56 -13.66
N SER A 155 -5.88 -6.92 -12.91
CA SER A 155 -5.55 -5.91 -11.88
C SER A 155 -5.31 -6.49 -10.48
N LEU A 156 -5.38 -7.82 -10.33
CA LEU A 156 -5.08 -8.54 -9.08
C LEU A 156 -3.92 -9.51 -9.26
N GLY A 157 -2.97 -9.46 -8.33
CA GLY A 157 -1.87 -10.38 -8.21
C GLY A 157 -2.26 -11.71 -7.57
N GLN A 158 -1.26 -12.57 -7.37
CA GLN A 158 -1.45 -13.95 -6.89
C GLN A 158 -1.90 -14.03 -5.42
N MET A 159 -1.61 -13.01 -4.61
CA MET A 159 -2.12 -12.91 -3.24
C MET A 159 -3.61 -12.59 -3.18
N GLY A 160 -4.18 -12.03 -4.26
CA GLY A 160 -5.61 -11.81 -4.43
C GLY A 160 -6.17 -10.80 -3.42
N ILE A 161 -7.29 -11.15 -2.78
CA ILE A 161 -7.99 -10.31 -1.81
C ILE A 161 -7.90 -11.00 -0.44
N GLN A 162 -7.46 -10.24 0.56
CA GLN A 162 -7.28 -10.70 1.93
C GLN A 162 -8.13 -9.84 2.85
N VAL A 163 -8.83 -10.47 3.78
CA VAL A 163 -9.73 -9.78 4.70
C VAL A 163 -9.40 -10.18 6.11
N LEU A 164 -9.26 -9.18 6.98
CA LEU A 164 -9.13 -9.33 8.43
C LEU A 164 -10.29 -8.57 9.08
N ALA A 165 -11.07 -9.26 9.91
CA ALA A 165 -12.20 -8.67 10.61
C ALA A 165 -11.97 -8.73 12.12
N PHE A 166 -12.27 -7.63 12.81
CA PHE A 166 -12.24 -7.54 14.26
C PHE A 166 -13.65 -7.32 14.80
N ARG A 167 -14.05 -8.07 15.84
CA ARG A 167 -15.32 -7.86 16.54
C ARG A 167 -15.08 -7.26 17.92
N GLN A 168 -15.68 -6.11 18.18
CA GLN A 168 -15.64 -5.40 19.46
C GLN A 168 -17.07 -5.20 19.93
N GLU A 169 -17.49 -5.97 20.94
CA GLU A 169 -18.90 -6.02 21.37
C GLU A 169 -19.82 -6.39 20.18
N THR A 170 -20.68 -5.48 19.75
CA THR A 170 -21.61 -5.63 18.62
C THR A 170 -21.08 -5.01 17.32
N GLU A 171 -19.93 -4.33 17.36
CA GLU A 171 -19.34 -3.65 16.22
C GLU A 171 -18.31 -4.58 15.54
N THR A 172 -18.40 -4.69 14.22
CA THR A 172 -17.37 -5.37 13.41
C THR A 172 -16.63 -4.30 12.62
N SER A 173 -15.30 -4.36 12.61
CA SER A 173 -14.45 -3.53 11.75
C SER A 173 -13.69 -4.43 10.79
N ILE A 174 -13.53 -3.99 9.55
CA ILE A 174 -13.03 -4.82 8.45
C ILE A 174 -11.84 -4.11 7.81
N ILE A 175 -10.77 -4.87 7.65
CA ILE A 175 -9.62 -4.52 6.84
C ILE A 175 -9.66 -5.39 5.58
N ILE A 176 -9.59 -4.76 4.42
CA ILE A 176 -9.45 -5.41 3.12
C ILE A 176 -8.10 -5.00 2.55
N LEU A 177 -7.26 -5.99 2.22
CA LEU A 177 -6.00 -5.80 1.52
C LEU A 177 -6.12 -6.44 0.14
N THR A 178 -5.89 -5.67 -0.91
CA THR A 178 -5.87 -6.17 -2.28
C THR A 178 -4.44 -6.22 -2.80
N ASP A 179 -4.07 -7.38 -3.35
CA ASP A 179 -2.80 -7.56 -4.06
C ASP A 179 -2.87 -6.87 -5.41
N SER A 180 -2.71 -5.56 -5.40
CA SER A 180 -2.84 -4.68 -6.56
C SER A 180 -1.91 -3.48 -6.38
N ASN A 181 -1.64 -2.76 -7.48
CA ASN A 181 -0.88 -1.52 -7.47
C ASN A 181 -1.60 -0.46 -6.61
N ASN A 182 -2.78 -0.05 -7.05
CA ASN A 182 -3.62 0.88 -6.31
C ASN A 182 -5.09 0.47 -6.49
N ILE A 183 -6.04 1.25 -5.97
CA ILE A 183 -7.48 1.00 -6.11
C ILE A 183 -8.19 2.31 -6.48
N THR A 184 -9.18 2.21 -7.37
CA THR A 184 -9.96 3.39 -7.77
C THR A 184 -10.92 3.84 -6.66
N ARG A 185 -11.13 5.15 -6.57
CA ARG A 185 -12.12 5.73 -5.65
C ARG A 185 -13.53 5.18 -5.86
N GLU A 186 -13.91 4.96 -7.12
CA GLU A 186 -15.22 4.42 -7.47
C GLU A 186 -15.45 3.03 -6.86
N LEU A 187 -14.45 2.15 -6.95
CA LEU A 187 -14.54 0.81 -6.35
C LEU A 187 -14.59 0.88 -4.83
N MET A 188 -13.77 1.74 -4.20
CA MET A 188 -13.81 1.92 -2.74
C MET A 188 -15.18 2.39 -2.23
N ASP A 189 -15.75 3.42 -2.87
CA ASP A 189 -17.04 3.98 -2.48
C ASP A 189 -18.15 2.91 -2.66
N LYS A 190 -18.08 2.14 -3.75
CA LYS A 190 -18.98 1.02 -4.00
C LYS A 190 -18.86 -0.08 -2.95
N LEU A 191 -17.65 -0.47 -2.58
CA LEU A 191 -17.38 -1.47 -1.53
C LEU A 191 -17.92 -1.01 -0.17
N ARG A 192 -17.64 0.23 0.23
CA ARG A 192 -18.14 0.79 1.49
C ARG A 192 -19.66 0.85 1.52
N GLY A 193 -20.29 1.23 0.41
CA GLY A 193 -21.75 1.17 0.29
C GLY A 193 -22.29 -0.26 0.41
N ARG A 194 -21.70 -1.21 -0.32
CA ARG A 194 -22.11 -2.62 -0.33
C ARG A 194 -21.90 -3.35 0.99
N LEU A 195 -20.93 -2.93 1.79
CA LEU A 195 -20.58 -3.56 3.07
C LEU A 195 -21.18 -2.84 4.28
N SER A 196 -21.92 -1.75 4.06
CA SER A 196 -22.46 -0.89 5.13
C SER A 196 -23.42 -1.61 6.10
N ASP A 197 -24.06 -2.70 5.66
CA ASP A 197 -24.90 -3.58 6.48
C ASP A 197 -24.08 -4.54 7.37
N LEU A 198 -22.84 -4.85 6.98
CA LEU A 198 -21.93 -5.74 7.71
C LEU A 198 -21.01 -4.99 8.67
N SER A 199 -20.57 -3.79 8.27
CA SER A 199 -19.67 -2.96 9.06
C SER A 199 -19.75 -1.49 8.67
N LYS A 200 -19.64 -0.61 9.67
CA LYS A 200 -19.47 0.84 9.47
C LYS A 200 -18.01 1.24 9.27
N ASN A 201 -17.07 0.38 9.65
CA ASN A 201 -15.64 0.64 9.65
C ASN A 201 -14.97 -0.31 8.66
N VAL A 202 -14.91 0.10 7.39
CA VAL A 202 -14.25 -0.65 6.32
C VAL A 202 -13.04 0.13 5.84
N GLU A 203 -11.86 -0.36 6.19
CA GLU A 203 -10.59 0.14 5.68
C GLU A 203 -10.11 -0.74 4.53
N ILE A 204 -9.64 -0.10 3.47
CA ILE A 204 -9.21 -0.75 2.23
C ILE A 204 -7.78 -0.28 1.96
N TYR A 205 -6.88 -1.23 1.77
CA TYR A 205 -5.46 -1.02 1.52
C TYR A 205 -5.05 -1.82 0.29
N THR A 206 -3.93 -1.43 -0.32
CA THR A 206 -3.27 -2.23 -1.35
C THR A 206 -1.88 -2.66 -0.89
N THR A 207 -1.34 -3.66 -1.57
CA THR A 207 0.05 -4.11 -1.38
C THR A 207 1.05 -3.26 -2.17
N ASP A 208 0.56 -2.34 -3.01
CA ASP A 208 1.30 -1.66 -4.08
C ASP A 208 2.13 -2.60 -4.96
N ASN A 209 1.47 -3.67 -5.43
CA ASN A 209 2.15 -4.65 -6.27
C ASN A 209 2.22 -4.17 -7.73
N HIS A 210 3.41 -3.85 -8.22
CA HIS A 210 3.62 -3.48 -9.63
C HIS A 210 3.58 -4.67 -10.62
N VAL A 211 3.51 -5.93 -10.17
CA VAL A 211 3.45 -7.11 -11.05
C VAL A 211 2.21 -7.11 -11.96
N VAL A 212 1.13 -6.45 -11.54
CA VAL A 212 -0.12 -6.35 -12.31
C VAL A 212 -0.10 -5.23 -13.37
N ASN A 213 0.96 -4.42 -13.41
CA ASN A 213 1.09 -3.34 -14.38
C ASN A 213 1.43 -3.92 -15.77
N GLY A 214 0.72 -3.45 -16.81
CA GLY A 214 0.94 -3.92 -18.18
C GLY A 214 2.26 -3.46 -18.79
N SER A 215 2.87 -2.40 -18.25
CA SER A 215 4.21 -1.91 -18.57
C SER A 215 4.71 -1.01 -17.44
N THR A 216 5.99 -0.64 -17.44
CA THR A 216 6.57 0.35 -16.50
C THR A 216 5.91 1.73 -16.56
N LEU A 217 5.11 2.01 -17.60
CA LEU A 217 4.38 3.28 -17.78
C LEU A 217 2.86 3.13 -17.67
N ASP A 218 2.34 1.91 -17.53
CA ASP A 218 0.90 1.65 -17.43
C ASP A 218 0.57 1.27 -15.99
N MET A 219 -0.10 2.17 -15.26
CA MET A 219 -0.63 1.84 -13.95
C MET A 219 -1.94 1.06 -14.14
N ASN A 220 -2.07 -0.08 -13.47
CA ASN A 220 -3.26 -0.92 -13.51
C ASN A 220 -3.95 -1.00 -12.13
N PRO A 221 -4.52 0.11 -11.63
CA PRO A 221 -5.24 0.11 -10.36
C PRO A 221 -6.51 -0.75 -10.43
N LEU A 222 -6.79 -1.46 -9.34
CA LEU A 222 -7.96 -2.28 -9.18
C LEU A 222 -9.24 -1.43 -9.32
N GLY A 223 -10.14 -1.85 -10.18
CA GLY A 223 -11.40 -1.15 -10.48
C GLY A 223 -11.36 -0.29 -11.74
N GLN A 224 -10.22 -0.07 -12.39
CA GLN A 224 -10.18 0.80 -13.58
C GLN A 224 -10.68 0.11 -14.86
N ARG A 225 -10.35 -1.17 -15.04
CA ARG A 225 -10.72 -1.97 -16.22
C ARG A 225 -11.63 -3.16 -15.83
N ASP A 226 -12.07 -3.20 -14.58
CA ASP A 226 -12.77 -4.31 -13.97
C ASP A 226 -14.29 -4.21 -14.04
N ASP A 227 -14.97 -5.37 -13.99
CA ASP A 227 -16.41 -5.43 -13.69
C ASP A 227 -16.62 -5.13 -12.21
N LEU A 228 -16.90 -3.86 -11.89
CA LEU A 228 -17.07 -3.38 -10.53
C LEU A 228 -18.14 -4.14 -9.74
N GLU A 229 -19.21 -4.61 -10.39
CA GLU A 229 -20.28 -5.35 -9.69
C GLU A 229 -19.80 -6.74 -9.27
N LYS A 230 -19.22 -7.51 -10.21
CA LYS A 230 -18.72 -8.85 -9.90
C LYS A 230 -17.58 -8.81 -8.90
N LEU A 231 -16.68 -7.84 -9.02
CA LEU A 231 -15.57 -7.67 -8.09
C LEU A 231 -16.07 -7.31 -6.69
N THR A 232 -17.02 -6.37 -6.59
CA THR A 232 -17.64 -5.98 -5.32
C THR A 232 -18.35 -7.17 -4.65
N GLU A 233 -19.12 -7.95 -5.42
CA GLU A 233 -19.80 -9.14 -4.91
C GLU A 233 -18.81 -10.21 -4.45
N LYS A 234 -17.72 -10.41 -5.20
CA LYS A 234 -16.66 -11.34 -4.81
C LYS A 234 -16.01 -10.91 -3.49
N ILE A 235 -15.65 -9.64 -3.35
CA ILE A 235 -15.07 -9.10 -2.11
C ILE A 235 -16.05 -9.26 -0.94
N ARG A 236 -17.34 -8.95 -1.15
CA ARG A 236 -18.38 -9.18 -0.13
C ARG A 236 -18.43 -10.64 0.33
N SER A 237 -18.41 -11.60 -0.59
CA SER A 237 -18.44 -13.02 -0.21
C SER A 237 -17.23 -13.42 0.65
N ILE A 238 -16.04 -12.86 0.38
CA ILE A 238 -14.83 -13.11 1.18
C ILE A 238 -14.97 -12.47 2.56
N VAL A 239 -15.55 -11.26 2.63
CA VAL A 239 -15.86 -10.58 3.88
C VAL A 239 -16.83 -11.40 4.73
N GLU A 240 -17.89 -11.95 4.15
CA GLU A 240 -18.86 -12.78 4.88
C GLU A 240 -18.19 -14.06 5.44
N ILE A 241 -17.32 -14.71 4.66
CA ILE A 241 -16.50 -15.84 5.12
C ILE A 241 -15.60 -15.40 6.29
N CYS A 242 -14.92 -14.26 6.17
CA CYS A 242 -14.06 -13.70 7.22
C CYS A 242 -14.83 -13.44 8.52
N ILE A 243 -16.02 -12.86 8.44
CA ILE A 243 -16.85 -12.55 9.61
C ILE A 243 -17.32 -13.85 10.30
N SER A 244 -17.61 -14.89 9.50
CA SER A 244 -17.99 -16.20 10.02
C SER A 244 -16.83 -16.94 10.71
N SER A 245 -15.58 -16.60 10.40
CA SER A 245 -14.37 -17.22 10.96
C SER A 245 -13.84 -16.53 12.23
N ILE A 246 -14.53 -15.47 12.70
CA ILE A 246 -14.15 -14.72 13.90
C ILE A 246 -14.12 -15.64 15.13
N ARG A 247 -12.96 -15.65 15.80
CA ARG A 247 -12.72 -16.38 17.05
C ARG A 247 -11.86 -15.55 18.00
N GLU A 248 -11.88 -15.90 19.27
CA GLU A 248 -10.98 -15.32 20.27
C GLU A 248 -9.52 -15.66 19.92
N CYS A 249 -8.63 -14.69 20.06
CA CYS A 249 -7.21 -14.84 19.79
C CYS A 249 -6.38 -13.84 20.62
N SER A 250 -5.06 -13.90 20.48
CA SER A 250 -4.13 -12.92 21.03
C SER A 250 -3.36 -12.26 19.89
N ALA A 251 -2.95 -11.01 20.10
CA ALA A 251 -2.08 -10.29 19.18
C ALA A 251 -0.65 -10.27 19.72
N LYS A 252 0.32 -10.28 18.81
CA LYS A 252 1.73 -10.09 19.10
C LYS A 252 2.31 -9.10 18.11
N MET A 253 3.22 -8.25 18.57
CA MET A 253 3.94 -7.33 17.72
C MET A 253 5.42 -7.35 18.05
N GLY A 254 6.25 -7.30 17.02
CA GLY A 254 7.68 -7.18 17.14
C GLY A 254 8.27 -6.54 15.89
N SER A 255 9.26 -5.69 16.11
CA SER A 255 10.05 -5.03 15.08
C SER A 255 11.49 -5.55 15.10
N ALA A 256 12.13 -5.54 13.93
CA ALA A 256 13.55 -5.89 13.80
C ALA A 256 14.22 -4.99 12.76
N ASP A 257 15.43 -4.52 13.10
CA ASP A 257 16.29 -3.83 12.14
C ASP A 257 17.05 -4.83 11.29
N VAL A 258 16.87 -4.75 9.98
CA VAL A 258 17.54 -5.59 8.99
C VAL A 258 18.35 -4.71 8.05
N LYS A 259 19.60 -5.11 7.78
CA LYS A 259 20.40 -4.46 6.75
C LYS A 259 20.08 -5.09 5.40
N VAL A 260 19.63 -4.25 4.47
CA VAL A 260 19.34 -4.63 3.08
C VAL A 260 20.11 -3.73 2.11
N LYS A 261 20.28 -4.19 0.88
CA LYS A 261 20.77 -3.38 -0.24
C LYS A 261 19.58 -2.81 -1.00
N MET A 262 19.55 -1.49 -1.12
CA MET A 262 18.54 -0.75 -1.88
C MET A 262 19.19 -0.02 -3.06
N GLY A 263 18.39 0.41 -4.03
CA GLY A 263 18.85 1.39 -5.02
C GLY A 263 19.33 2.68 -4.33
N SER A 264 20.22 3.44 -4.97
CA SER A 264 20.50 4.80 -4.50
C SER A 264 19.26 5.68 -4.68
N GLU A 265 19.05 6.65 -3.79
CA GLU A 265 18.03 7.69 -3.96
C GLU A 265 18.14 8.31 -5.37
N GLU A 266 16.99 8.56 -6.01
CA GLU A 266 16.84 9.13 -7.36
C GLU A 266 17.32 8.26 -8.53
N SER A 267 17.98 7.11 -8.32
CA SER A 267 18.54 6.30 -9.42
C SER A 267 17.50 5.89 -10.46
N TYR A 268 16.29 5.57 -10.01
CA TYR A 268 15.21 5.17 -10.90
C TYR A 268 14.69 6.36 -11.71
N GLN A 269 14.54 7.52 -11.08
CA GLN A 269 14.16 8.76 -11.75
C GLN A 269 15.22 9.22 -12.75
N GLU A 270 16.51 9.16 -12.38
CA GLU A 270 17.63 9.46 -13.28
C GLU A 270 17.63 8.54 -14.52
N LEU A 271 17.38 7.24 -14.32
CA LEU A 271 17.26 6.29 -15.42
C LEU A 271 16.07 6.61 -16.32
N LEU A 272 14.89 6.87 -15.76
CA LEU A 272 13.70 7.26 -16.52
C LEU A 272 13.91 8.56 -17.29
N ASP A 273 14.44 9.59 -16.64
CA ASP A 273 14.75 10.87 -17.26
C ASP A 273 15.77 10.72 -18.39
N THR A 274 16.77 9.86 -18.20
CA THR A 274 17.75 9.54 -19.24
C THR A 274 17.08 8.86 -20.44
N VAL A 275 16.19 7.89 -20.20
CA VAL A 275 15.44 7.19 -21.26
C VAL A 275 14.51 8.16 -21.99
N PHE A 276 13.70 8.94 -21.27
CA PHE A 276 12.78 9.90 -21.88
C PHE A 276 13.50 10.99 -22.64
N THR A 277 14.61 11.51 -22.10
CA THR A 277 15.46 12.47 -22.78
C THR A 277 16.04 11.87 -24.06
N SER A 278 16.52 10.62 -24.01
CA SER A 278 17.04 9.90 -25.17
C SER A 278 15.99 9.68 -26.25
N VAL A 279 14.76 9.29 -25.87
CA VAL A 279 13.63 9.12 -26.81
C VAL A 279 13.24 10.47 -27.44
N LYS A 280 13.17 11.54 -26.64
CA LYS A 280 12.83 12.89 -27.12
C LYS A 280 13.87 13.42 -28.11
N ILE A 281 15.14 13.23 -27.83
CA ILE A 281 16.25 13.57 -28.74
C ILE A 281 16.16 12.73 -30.02
N SER A 282 15.95 11.42 -29.89
CA SER A 282 15.84 10.51 -31.03
C SER A 282 14.68 10.91 -31.96
N LYS A 283 13.51 11.26 -31.40
CA LYS A 283 12.35 11.74 -32.17
C LYS A 283 12.65 13.04 -32.91
N LYS A 284 13.36 13.99 -32.26
CA LYS A 284 13.76 15.26 -32.88
C LYS A 284 14.76 15.04 -34.02
N LEU A 285 15.74 14.16 -33.82
CA LEU A 285 16.72 13.81 -34.86
C LEU A 285 16.05 13.09 -36.03
N ALA A 286 15.17 12.12 -35.77
CA ALA A 286 14.42 11.41 -36.81
C ALA A 286 13.60 12.39 -37.67
N ALA A 287 12.95 13.38 -37.05
CA ALA A 287 12.19 14.40 -37.76
C ALA A 287 13.03 15.29 -38.69
N ILE A 288 14.36 15.37 -38.49
CA ILE A 288 15.29 16.12 -39.34
C ILE A 288 15.95 15.20 -40.37
N ILE A 289 16.46 14.06 -39.92
CA ILE A 289 17.25 13.13 -40.73
C ILE A 289 16.37 12.47 -41.79
N ILE A 290 15.14 12.05 -41.47
CA ILE A 290 14.26 11.37 -42.42
C ILE A 290 13.92 12.30 -43.61
N PRO A 291 13.44 13.54 -43.42
CA PRO A 291 13.23 14.46 -44.53
C PRO A 291 14.51 14.81 -45.29
N ALA A 292 15.62 15.04 -44.58
CA ALA A 292 16.90 15.36 -45.24
C ALA A 292 17.38 14.20 -46.12
N ALA A 293 17.27 12.95 -45.64
CA ALA A 293 17.63 11.75 -46.38
C ALA A 293 16.77 11.56 -47.64
N CYS A 294 15.52 12.02 -47.64
CA CYS A 294 14.66 12.00 -48.83
C CYS A 294 14.92 13.18 -49.78
N LEU A 295 15.09 14.39 -49.24
CA LEU A 295 15.18 15.64 -50.02
C LEU A 295 16.57 15.84 -50.65
N ILE A 296 17.65 15.48 -49.95
CA ILE A 296 19.02 15.69 -50.47
C ILE A 296 19.24 14.91 -51.77
N PRO A 297 18.92 13.60 -51.88
CA PRO A 297 19.04 12.87 -53.14
C PRO A 297 18.15 13.43 -54.25
N LEU A 298 16.93 13.88 -53.94
CA LEU A 298 16.03 14.49 -54.92
C LEU A 298 16.60 15.80 -55.47
N ILE A 299 17.12 16.67 -54.60
CA ILE A 299 17.76 17.93 -54.99
C ILE A 299 19.02 17.66 -55.84
N ILE A 300 19.86 16.71 -55.43
CA ILE A 300 21.06 16.33 -56.18
C ILE A 300 20.68 15.78 -57.56
N THR A 301 19.67 14.91 -57.64
CA THR A 301 19.21 14.34 -58.91
C THR A 301 18.67 15.42 -59.84
N TYR A 302 17.84 16.34 -59.32
CA TYR A 302 17.32 17.48 -60.07
C TYR A 302 18.42 18.43 -60.58
N LEU A 303 19.48 18.65 -59.79
CA LEU A 303 20.60 19.51 -60.18
C LEU A 303 21.54 18.86 -61.19
N ILE A 304 21.70 17.54 -61.17
CA ILE A 304 22.59 16.79 -62.08
C ILE A 304 21.87 16.43 -63.39
N PHE A 305 20.57 16.15 -63.34
CA PHE A 305 19.73 15.78 -64.48
C PHE A 305 18.52 16.74 -64.57
N PRO A 306 18.73 17.99 -65.03
CA PRO A 306 17.65 18.97 -65.17
C PRO A 306 16.64 18.60 -66.27
#